data_AF-A0AAN8H9D8-F1
#
_entry.id   AF-A0AAN8H9D8-F1
#
_cell.length_a   1.000
_cell.length_b   1.000
_cell.length_c   1.000
_cell.angle_alpha   90.00
_cell.angle_beta   90.00
_cell.angle_gamma   90.00
#
_symmetry.space_group_name_H-M   'P 1'
#
loop_
_entity.id
_entity.type
_entity.pdbx_description
1 polymer ?
#
loop_
_entity_poly.entity_id
_entity_poly.type
_entity_poly.pdbx_seq_one_letter_code
_entity_poly.pdbx_strand_id
1 'polypeptide(L)'
;MALQLKDKDAYQRMNYLYQAAHCVLSQNPENVELARFYCFTQKTIARRLVLRQDPSVKRTLCKKCCSLLIPGVTATTRQRRKNSKTRFTVLRCLSCGQSKTLLNDPNHCLWVDRPEALMEQQKQPDQGPSNKKQTKGKKPDGPVSSKPSTAKSDAKSTAST
;
A
#
# COMPACT_ATOMS: atom_id res chain seq x y z
N MET A 1 22.50 -7.67 6.39
CA MET A 1 21.63 -7.18 7.49
C MET A 1 20.25 -6.93 6.91
N ALA A 2 19.19 -7.49 7.53
CA ALA A 2 17.84 -7.25 7.05
C ALA A 2 17.46 -5.79 7.34
N LEU A 3 17.14 -5.02 6.29
CA LEU A 3 16.58 -3.69 6.44
C LEU A 3 15.34 -3.78 7.34
N GLN A 4 15.32 -3.02 8.44
CA GLN A 4 14.17 -2.91 9.34
C GLN A 4 13.08 -2.10 8.62
N LEU A 5 12.33 -2.74 7.73
CA LEU A 5 11.22 -2.12 7.01
C LEU A 5 10.03 -1.97 7.96
N LYS A 6 9.48 -0.76 8.04
CA LYS A 6 8.16 -0.55 8.66
C LYS A 6 7.13 -1.43 7.94
N ASP A 7 6.22 -2.03 8.69
CA ASP A 7 5.18 -2.95 8.20
C ASP A 7 5.72 -4.22 7.50
N LYS A 8 6.90 -4.71 7.91
CA LYS A 8 7.53 -5.93 7.37
C LYS A 8 6.58 -7.12 7.29
N ASP A 9 5.81 -7.38 8.35
CA ASP A 9 4.89 -8.52 8.41
C ASP A 9 3.76 -8.40 7.38
N ALA A 10 3.29 -7.17 7.12
CA ALA A 10 2.28 -6.92 6.11
C ALA A 10 2.83 -7.16 4.69
N TYR A 11 4.06 -6.71 4.40
CA TYR A 11 4.72 -7.00 3.13
C TYR A 11 4.99 -8.49 2.94
N GLN A 12 5.43 -9.20 3.98
CA GLN A 12 5.61 -10.66 3.95
C GLN A 12 4.28 -11.38 3.67
N ARG A 13 3.21 -11.00 4.36
CA ARG A 13 1.87 -11.58 4.13
C ARG A 13 1.37 -11.32 2.71
N MET A 14 1.56 -10.11 2.20
CA MET A 14 1.19 -9.78 0.82
C MET A 14 2.02 -10.56 -0.21
N ASN A 15 3.31 -10.75 0.04
CA ASN A 15 4.19 -11.55 -0.81
C ASN A 15 3.77 -13.02 -0.82
N TYR A 16 3.48 -13.59 0.35
CA TYR A 16 2.99 -14.96 0.47
C TYR A 16 1.71 -15.19 -0.34
N LEU A 17 0.71 -14.29 -0.20
CA LEU A 17 -0.54 -14.39 -0.97
C LEU A 17 -0.30 -14.29 -2.48
N TYR A 18 0.63 -13.44 -2.91
CA TYR A 18 0.99 -13.32 -4.33
C TYR A 18 1.61 -14.61 -4.86
N GLN A 19 2.56 -15.20 -4.13
CA GLN A 19 3.19 -16.47 -4.50
C GLN A 19 2.21 -17.64 -4.48
N ALA A 20 1.32 -17.70 -3.49
CA ALA A 20 0.26 -18.70 -3.42
C ALA A 20 -0.67 -18.64 -4.65
N ALA A 21 -1.00 -17.44 -5.14
CA ALA A 21 -1.81 -17.28 -6.35
C ALA A 21 -1.12 -17.85 -7.60
N HIS A 22 0.20 -17.64 -7.74
CA HIS A 22 0.98 -18.25 -8.82
C HIS A 22 1.06 -19.77 -8.67
N CYS A 23 1.27 -20.27 -7.44
CA CYS A 23 1.35 -21.69 -7.16
C CYS A 23 0.06 -22.43 -7.54
N VAL A 24 -1.11 -21.90 -7.16
CA VAL A 24 -2.41 -22.48 -7.52
C VAL A 24 -2.57 -22.61 -9.03
N LEU A 25 -2.25 -21.56 -9.79
CA LEU A 25 -2.39 -21.58 -11.25
C LEU A 25 -1.34 -22.45 -11.93
N SER A 26 -0.17 -22.63 -11.32
CA SER A 26 0.86 -23.54 -11.83
C SER A 26 0.50 -25.01 -11.64
N GLN A 27 -0.19 -25.35 -10.54
CA GLN A 27 -0.64 -26.72 -10.27
C GLN A 27 -1.91 -27.04 -11.06
N ASN A 28 -2.92 -26.17 -10.97
CA ASN A 28 -4.25 -26.38 -11.54
C ASN A 28 -4.74 -25.09 -12.21
N PRO A 29 -4.58 -24.93 -13.53
CA PRO A 29 -4.90 -23.68 -14.23
C PRO A 29 -6.41 -23.35 -14.25
N GLU A 30 -7.29 -24.35 -14.04
CA GLU A 30 -8.73 -24.14 -13.97
C GLU A 30 -9.19 -23.44 -12.68
N ASN A 31 -8.38 -23.51 -11.61
CA ASN A 31 -8.69 -22.94 -10.30
C ASN A 31 -8.41 -21.43 -10.22
N VAL A 32 -8.89 -20.68 -11.22
CA VAL A 32 -8.68 -19.24 -11.36
C VAL A 32 -9.31 -18.45 -10.20
N GLU A 33 -10.44 -18.91 -9.68
CA GLU A 33 -11.16 -18.21 -8.61
C GLU A 33 -10.39 -18.22 -7.28
N LEU A 34 -9.67 -19.29 -6.96
CA LEU A 34 -8.82 -19.36 -5.76
C LEU A 34 -7.63 -18.40 -5.87
N ALA A 35 -6.96 -18.36 -7.03
CA ALA A 35 -5.90 -17.41 -7.28
C ALA A 35 -6.40 -15.95 -7.20
N ARG A 36 -7.59 -15.70 -7.75
CA ARG A 36 -8.26 -14.39 -7.67
C ARG A 36 -8.58 -13.99 -6.23
N PHE A 37 -9.01 -14.93 -5.39
CA PHE A 37 -9.27 -14.70 -3.97
C PHE A 37 -8.00 -14.27 -3.22
N TYR A 38 -6.86 -14.92 -3.47
CA TYR A 38 -5.58 -14.52 -2.88
C TYR A 38 -5.15 -13.12 -3.31
N CYS A 39 -5.24 -12.81 -4.61
CA CYS A 39 -4.93 -11.48 -5.13
C CYS A 39 -5.90 -10.39 -4.60
N PHE A 40 -7.19 -10.71 -4.43
CA PHE A 40 -8.16 -9.81 -3.82
C PHE A 40 -7.81 -9.51 -2.36
N THR A 41 -7.44 -10.54 -1.60
CA THR A 41 -7.00 -10.42 -0.21
C THR A 41 -5.74 -9.56 -0.10
N GLN A 42 -4.74 -9.82 -0.94
CA GLN A 42 -3.51 -9.02 -1.04
C GLN A 42 -3.83 -7.53 -1.33
N LYS A 43 -4.71 -7.25 -2.29
CA LYS A 43 -5.13 -5.88 -2.64
C LYS A 43 -5.90 -5.20 -1.50
N THR A 44 -6.63 -5.97 -0.69
CA THR A 44 -7.39 -5.47 0.45
C THR A 44 -6.46 -5.09 1.60
N ILE A 45 -5.47 -5.93 1.90
CA ILE A 45 -4.41 -5.62 2.89
C ILE A 45 -3.68 -4.34 2.48
N ALA A 46 -3.22 -4.25 1.22
CA ALA A 46 -2.52 -3.07 0.72
C ALA A 46 -3.35 -1.78 0.84
N ARG A 47 -4.66 -1.84 0.56
CA ARG A 47 -5.55 -0.69 0.69
C ARG A 47 -5.81 -0.30 2.13
N ARG A 48 -6.07 -1.27 3.02
CA ARG A 48 -6.37 -1.01 4.44
C ARG A 48 -5.18 -0.41 5.18
N LEU A 49 -3.97 -0.94 4.91
CA LEU A 49 -2.74 -0.49 5.56
C LEU A 49 -2.05 0.65 4.80
N VAL A 50 -2.65 1.16 3.71
CA VAL A 50 -2.10 2.24 2.88
C VAL A 50 -0.67 1.94 2.41
N LEU A 51 -0.40 0.67 2.07
CA LEU A 51 0.91 0.21 1.63
C LEU A 51 1.07 0.34 0.12
N ARG A 52 2.24 0.85 -0.29
CA ARG A 52 2.60 0.99 -1.70
C ARG A 52 3.11 -0.34 -2.25
N GLN A 53 2.35 -0.93 -3.17
CA GLN A 53 2.80 -2.09 -3.92
C GLN A 53 3.78 -1.70 -5.03
N ASP A 54 4.76 -2.57 -5.26
CA ASP A 54 5.70 -2.42 -6.36
C ASP A 54 4.97 -2.46 -7.74
N PRO A 55 5.31 -1.57 -8.69
CA PRO A 55 4.70 -1.55 -10.00
C PRO A 55 4.81 -2.88 -10.77
N SER A 56 5.86 -3.69 -10.58
CA SER A 56 5.98 -4.99 -11.26
C SER A 56 4.85 -5.93 -10.86
N VAL A 57 4.58 -6.06 -9.55
CA VAL A 57 3.47 -6.84 -8.99
C VAL A 57 2.13 -6.22 -9.38
N LYS A 58 1.99 -4.90 -9.30
CA LYS A 58 0.72 -4.23 -9.67
C LYS A 58 0.42 -4.38 -11.16
N ARG A 59 1.42 -4.54 -12.03
CA ARG A 59 1.24 -4.76 -13.47
C ARG A 59 0.65 -6.14 -13.77
N THR A 60 0.99 -7.17 -13.01
CA THR A 60 0.48 -8.55 -13.18
C THR A 60 -0.92 -8.76 -12.60
N LEU A 61 -1.53 -7.79 -11.92
CA LEU A 61 -2.88 -7.93 -11.35
C LEU A 61 -3.95 -7.13 -12.12
N CYS A 62 -5.12 -7.73 -12.34
CA CYS A 62 -6.26 -7.03 -12.94
C CYS A 62 -6.83 -5.98 -11.98
N LYS A 63 -7.06 -4.76 -12.47
CA LYS A 63 -7.61 -3.66 -11.64
C LYS A 63 -9.04 -3.92 -11.17
N LYS A 64 -9.87 -4.54 -12.02
CA LYS A 64 -11.30 -4.77 -11.79
C LYS A 64 -11.52 -6.02 -10.94
N CYS A 65 -11.19 -7.19 -11.49
CA CYS A 65 -11.49 -8.47 -10.87
C CYS A 65 -10.41 -8.97 -9.90
N CYS A 66 -9.22 -8.36 -9.86
CA CYS A 66 -8.06 -8.87 -9.11
C CYS A 66 -7.52 -10.23 -9.60
N SER A 67 -7.93 -10.72 -10.77
CA SER A 67 -7.28 -11.90 -11.38
C SER A 67 -5.80 -11.62 -11.65
N LEU A 68 -4.96 -12.63 -11.43
CA LEU A 68 -3.59 -12.63 -11.92
C LEU A 68 -3.62 -12.65 -13.45
N LEU A 69 -2.74 -11.88 -14.09
CA LEU A 69 -2.63 -11.71 -15.55
C LEU A 69 -1.42 -12.49 -16.06
N ILE A 70 -1.60 -13.80 -16.26
CA ILE A 70 -0.61 -14.67 -16.87
C ILE A 70 -0.87 -14.69 -18.38
N PRO A 71 0.08 -14.24 -19.22
CA PRO A 71 -0.05 -14.32 -20.67
C PRO A 71 -0.30 -15.75 -21.12
N GLY A 72 -1.36 -15.96 -21.92
CA GLY A 72 -1.71 -17.27 -22.47
C GLY A 72 -2.61 -18.13 -21.59
N VAL A 73 -2.73 -17.82 -20.29
CA VAL A 73 -3.59 -18.58 -19.36
C VAL A 73 -4.81 -17.75 -18.94
N THR A 74 -4.59 -16.65 -18.23
CA THR A 74 -5.67 -15.80 -17.69
C THR A 74 -5.78 -14.44 -18.38
N ALA A 75 -4.80 -14.11 -19.23
CA ALA A 75 -4.75 -12.87 -19.97
C ALA A 75 -4.19 -13.06 -21.38
N THR A 76 -4.64 -12.22 -22.31
CA THR A 76 -4.04 -12.10 -23.64
C THR A 76 -3.12 -10.89 -23.67
N THR A 77 -1.92 -11.08 -24.21
CA THR A 77 -0.95 -10.00 -24.42
C THR A 77 -0.82 -9.73 -25.91
N ARG A 78 -0.90 -8.45 -26.30
CA ARG A 78 -0.73 -8.01 -27.69
C ARG A 78 0.14 -6.76 -27.71
N GLN A 79 1.10 -6.72 -28.64
CA GLN A 79 1.81 -5.48 -28.94
C GLN A 79 1.01 -4.68 -29.97
N ARG A 80 0.80 -3.40 -29.69
CA ARG A 80 0.09 -2.44 -30.54
C ARG A 80 0.99 -1.24 -30.79
N ARG A 81 0.82 -0.60 -31.93
CA ARG A 81 1.55 0.61 -32.31
C ARG A 81 0.55 1.72 -32.54
N LYS A 82 0.78 2.91 -31.97
CA LYS A 82 -0.04 4.10 -32.27
C LYS A 82 0.59 4.87 -33.42
N ASN A 83 1.87 5.21 -33.29
CA ASN A 83 2.66 5.91 -34.31
C ASN A 83 3.98 5.16 -34.59
N SER A 84 4.80 5.67 -35.51
CA SER A 84 6.07 5.04 -35.85
C SER A 84 6.97 4.79 -34.63
N LYS A 85 6.97 5.70 -33.65
CA LYS A 85 7.85 5.64 -32.47
C LYS A 85 7.22 4.99 -31.24
N THR A 86 5.89 5.03 -31.08
CA THR A 86 5.23 4.63 -29.82
C THR A 86 4.62 3.23 -29.90
N ARG A 87 5.13 2.34 -29.06
CA ARG A 87 4.67 0.95 -28.95
C ARG A 87 4.03 0.71 -27.58
N PHE A 88 3.01 -0.12 -27.54
CA PHE A 88 2.27 -0.44 -26.34
C PHE A 88 2.09 -1.95 -26.22
N THR A 89 2.23 -2.46 -25.01
CA THR A 89 1.83 -3.82 -24.65
C THR A 89 0.47 -3.77 -23.98
N VAL A 90 -0.54 -4.32 -24.63
CA VAL A 90 -1.91 -4.39 -24.13
C VAL A 90 -2.13 -5.78 -23.52
N LEU A 91 -2.40 -5.83 -22.22
CA LEU A 91 -2.83 -7.02 -21.50
C LEU A 91 -4.33 -6.97 -21.28
N ARG A 92 -5.08 -7.93 -21.82
CA ARG A 92 -6.54 -8.05 -21.64
C ARG A 92 -6.85 -9.26 -20.78
N CYS A 93 -7.55 -9.04 -19.67
CA CYS A 93 -8.04 -10.10 -18.79
C CYS A 93 -9.13 -10.93 -19.49
N LEU A 94 -9.00 -12.26 -19.46
CA LEU A 94 -9.98 -13.16 -20.05
C LEU A 94 -11.25 -13.29 -19.19
N SER A 95 -11.16 -13.15 -17.87
CA SER A 95 -12.32 -13.29 -16.97
C SER A 95 -13.28 -12.09 -16.97
N CYS A 96 -12.78 -10.86 -17.15
CA CYS A 96 -13.61 -9.64 -17.03
C CYS A 96 -13.48 -8.65 -18.19
N GLY A 97 -12.63 -8.93 -19.18
CA GLY A 97 -12.39 -8.07 -20.35
C GLY A 97 -11.58 -6.80 -20.10
N GLN A 98 -11.29 -6.44 -18.84
CA GLN A 98 -10.52 -5.24 -18.53
C GLN A 98 -9.12 -5.31 -19.17
N SER A 99 -8.75 -4.24 -19.85
CA SER A 99 -7.43 -4.09 -20.48
C SER A 99 -6.52 -3.18 -19.67
N LYS A 100 -5.22 -3.49 -19.66
CA LYS A 100 -4.14 -2.68 -19.11
C LYS A 100 -3.12 -2.44 -20.22
N THR A 101 -2.78 -1.17 -20.44
CA THR A 101 -1.82 -0.77 -21.46
C THR A 101 -0.51 -0.36 -20.78
N LEU A 102 0.59 -0.93 -21.24
CA LEU A 102 1.94 -0.60 -20.79
C LEU A 102 2.70 0.02 -21.96
N LEU A 103 3.33 1.17 -21.74
CA LEU A 103 4.21 1.79 -22.73
C LEU A 103 5.45 0.93 -22.90
N ASN A 104 5.83 0.67 -24.15
CA ASN A 104 6.98 -0.15 -24.52
C ASN A 104 8.03 0.74 -25.22
N ASP A 105 8.61 1.64 -24.42
CA ASP A 105 9.65 2.57 -24.85
C ASP A 105 10.95 2.25 -24.10
N PRO A 106 12.07 1.97 -24.79
CA PRO A 106 13.33 1.60 -24.15
C PRO A 106 13.94 2.74 -23.31
N ASN A 107 13.61 3.99 -23.64
CA ASN A 107 14.08 5.18 -22.93
C ASN A 107 13.24 5.51 -21.68
N HIS A 108 12.17 4.75 -21.41
CA HIS A 108 11.26 5.01 -20.29
C HIS A 108 11.55 4.07 -19.11
N CYS A 109 11.99 4.64 -17.99
CA CYS A 109 12.18 3.92 -16.72
C CYS A 109 11.17 4.38 -15.64
N LEU A 110 10.74 3.46 -14.78
CA LEU A 110 9.95 3.83 -13.60
C LEU A 110 10.85 4.46 -12.54
N TRP A 111 10.27 5.29 -11.67
CA TRP A 111 10.99 5.85 -10.51
C TRP A 111 11.69 4.77 -9.68
N VAL A 112 10.99 3.65 -9.41
CA VAL A 112 11.53 2.54 -8.61
C VAL A 112 12.74 1.85 -9.24
N ASP A 113 12.92 1.99 -10.56
CA ASP A 113 14.03 1.38 -11.30
C ASP A 113 15.23 2.34 -11.43
N ARG A 114 15.09 3.61 -11.00
CA ARG A 114 16.17 4.60 -11.10
C ARG A 114 17.22 4.38 -10.00
N PRO A 115 18.52 4.53 -10.30
CA PRO A 115 19.59 4.29 -9.32
C PRO A 115 19.47 5.19 -8.08
N GLU A 116 19.01 6.44 -8.25
CA GLU A 116 18.76 7.39 -7.17
C GLU A 116 17.75 6.86 -6.13
N ALA A 117 16.69 6.20 -6.59
CA ALA A 117 15.65 5.66 -5.72
C ALA A 117 16.14 4.46 -4.90
N LEU A 118 17.03 3.64 -5.46
CA LEU A 118 17.64 2.50 -4.75
C LEU A 118 18.60 2.98 -3.65
N MET A 119 19.37 4.05 -3.91
CA MET A 119 20.27 4.63 -2.92
C MET A 119 19.52 5.25 -1.73
N GLU A 120 18.38 5.89 -1.98
CA GLU A 120 17.51 6.42 -0.92
C GLU A 120 16.99 5.32 0.01
N GLN A 121 16.64 4.15 -0.53
CA GLN A 121 16.24 2.98 0.26
C GLN A 121 17.40 2.41 1.09
N GLN A 122 18.64 2.47 0.58
CA GLN A 122 19.83 2.00 1.29
C GLN A 122 20.32 2.97 2.39
N LYS A 123 20.01 4.28 2.26
CA LYS A 123 20.42 5.30 3.23
C LYS A 123 19.52 5.37 4.47
N GLN A 124 18.35 4.73 4.45
CA GLN A 124 17.43 4.68 5.61
C GLN A 124 17.56 3.42 6.49
N PRO A 125 18.74 3.14 7.09
CA PRO A 125 18.76 2.36 8.32
C PRO A 125 19.63 3.03 9.39
N ASP A 126 19.26 4.22 9.87
CA ASP A 126 19.53 4.58 11.27
C ASP A 126 18.69 5.78 11.73
N GLN A 127 17.61 5.53 12.46
CA GLN A 127 17.05 6.51 13.40
C GLN A 127 16.66 5.76 14.68
N GLY A 128 17.64 5.57 15.57
CA GLY A 128 17.41 5.18 16.96
C GLY A 128 16.62 6.26 17.73
N PRO A 129 16.04 5.91 18.90
CA PRO A 129 15.08 6.76 19.60
C PRO A 129 15.82 7.83 20.42
N SER A 130 15.77 9.09 20.00
CA SER A 130 16.25 10.20 20.83
C SER A 130 15.12 10.74 21.70
N ASN A 131 14.98 10.12 22.87
CA ASN A 131 14.30 10.69 24.01
C ASN A 131 15.10 11.93 24.47
N LYS A 132 14.57 13.15 24.26
CA LYS A 132 15.06 14.35 24.94
C LYS A 132 13.97 14.90 25.84
N LYS A 133 13.99 14.42 27.10
CA LYS A 133 13.69 15.29 28.25
C LYS A 133 14.65 16.48 28.18
N GLN A 134 14.13 17.69 28.14
CA GLN A 134 14.87 18.84 28.67
C GLN A 134 13.94 19.76 29.45
N THR A 135 14.32 19.89 30.72
CA THR A 135 13.78 20.71 31.79
C THR A 135 14.38 22.12 31.80
N LYS A 136 13.61 23.04 32.43
CA LYS A 136 13.97 24.27 33.18
C LYS A 136 14.06 25.63 32.46
N GLY A 137 13.32 26.59 33.02
CA GLY A 137 13.55 28.04 32.99
C GLY A 137 12.39 28.82 33.62
N LYS A 138 12.63 29.77 34.53
CA LYS A 138 11.67 30.37 35.49
C LYS A 138 11.42 31.87 35.17
N LYS A 139 10.19 32.33 35.51
CA LYS A 139 9.50 33.67 35.56
C LYS A 139 10.34 34.93 35.96
N PRO A 140 9.87 36.21 35.86
CA PRO A 140 8.54 36.78 36.26
C PRO A 140 8.00 37.94 35.33
N ASP A 141 6.90 38.68 35.50
CA ASP A 141 6.15 39.30 36.63
C ASP A 141 4.64 39.51 36.29
N GLY A 142 3.79 39.68 37.32
CA GLY A 142 2.35 40.09 37.22
C GLY A 142 2.18 41.63 37.26
N PRO A 143 1.02 42.24 37.62
CA PRO A 143 -0.20 41.74 38.30
C PRO A 143 -1.50 42.13 37.50
N VAL A 144 -2.78 41.84 37.83
CA VAL A 144 -3.61 42.18 39.01
C VAL A 144 -4.96 41.41 38.93
N SER A 145 -5.41 40.99 40.12
CA SER A 145 -6.75 40.65 40.65
C SER A 145 -8.03 40.77 39.81
N SER A 146 -8.91 39.77 39.93
CA SER A 146 -10.14 39.85 40.76
C SER A 146 -10.84 38.48 40.94
N LYS A 147 -11.12 38.12 42.20
CA LYS A 147 -12.14 37.17 42.71
C LYS A 147 -13.18 38.01 43.50
N PRO A 148 -14.27 37.50 44.11
CA PRO A 148 -14.84 36.13 44.28
C PRO A 148 -16.34 36.08 43.84
N SER A 149 -17.19 35.05 43.98
CA SER A 149 -17.70 34.41 45.22
C SER A 149 -18.77 33.32 44.96
N THR A 150 -18.78 32.26 45.81
CA THR A 150 -19.91 31.50 46.46
C THR A 150 -21.17 31.08 45.64
N ALA A 151 -21.83 29.91 45.76
CA ALA A 151 -22.06 28.92 46.82
C ALA A 151 -22.63 27.59 46.23
N LYS A 152 -22.20 26.41 46.71
CA LYS A 152 -22.94 25.32 47.43
C LYS A 152 -24.37 24.89 46.99
N SER A 153 -24.50 23.55 46.82
CA SER A 153 -25.60 22.57 47.12
C SER A 153 -26.98 22.75 46.43
N ASP A 154 -27.75 21.73 46.00
CA ASP A 154 -28.21 20.45 46.60
C ASP A 154 -28.55 19.41 45.49
N ALA A 155 -28.21 18.11 45.60
CA ALA A 155 -28.97 16.97 46.17
C ALA A 155 -30.37 16.64 45.56
N LYS A 156 -30.45 15.45 44.91
CA LYS A 156 -31.55 14.45 44.85
C LYS A 156 -32.93 14.92 44.32
N SER A 157 -33.54 14.25 43.33
CA SER A 157 -34.38 13.06 43.56
C SER A 157 -34.88 12.41 42.25
N THR A 158 -35.05 11.10 42.35
CA THR A 158 -35.72 10.13 41.46
C THR A 158 -37.16 10.47 41.08
N ALA A 159 -37.60 10.11 39.87
CA ALA A 159 -38.77 9.23 39.65
C ALA A 159 -39.01 8.95 38.15
N SER A 160 -39.32 7.69 37.91
CA SER A 160 -39.85 7.03 36.73
C SER A 160 -40.84 7.82 35.87
N THR A 161 -40.67 7.78 34.55
CA THR A 161 -41.57 7.16 33.55
C THR A 161 -40.85 7.16 32.20
#